data_AF-A0A4Q8R7Z9-F1
#
_entry.id   AF-A0A4Q8R7Z9-F1
#
_cell.length_a   1.000
_cell.length_b   1.000
_cell.length_c   1.000
_cell.angle_alpha   90.00
_cell.angle_beta   90.00
_cell.angle_gamma   90.00
#
_symmetry.space_group_name_H-M   'P 1'
#
loop_
_entity.id
_entity.type
_entity.pdbx_description
1 polymer ?
#
loop_
_entity_poly.entity_id
_entity_poly.type
_entity_poly.pdbx_seq_one_letter_code
_entity_poly.pdbx_strand_id
1 'polypeptide(L)'
;MSDEGRTPGGRRGYAGTWPPREAMAPAGGYAPIGVGAWPPIVETLRQWAGAEAGAGRLLPWVPVAFGSGIALYFAADHEPVLSVAVIVAIALCAVAFLLRRRQAFAVAVMIAAVAAGFAVATWRTARVAHGVLARPMFSVSLTGFVETRDIRERTDRFVLRVASIESQRGTPKLERVRLSVKKGTAPEVGSFVELKARLQPPLAPLRPGSYDFGRDLYFQGIGASGFVLGAIKTTAPPEGRGFTLRYAAFMQGMRDAIDARIRNVLEGDNRAIATALLTGRRDAISEPVNDAMFISGLGHVLSISGYHMAVVAGVVFFAVRALLALFPVLTVGFPIKKWSAAAALVAAAFYLLLSGAEVATQRSFLMTAVVLIAVMVDRRAVTFRTLAVAAMIVLAIAPEALVHPSFQNWNAPVAWTAFRPINPLNC
;
A
#
# COMPACT_ATOMS: atom_id res chain seq x y z
N MET A 1 -65.74 -58.71 -19.06
CA MET A 1 -65.24 -57.45 -19.62
C MET A 1 -63.76 -57.38 -19.33
N SER A 2 -62.95 -57.59 -20.39
CA SER A 2 -61.69 -56.90 -20.74
C SER A 2 -60.88 -56.23 -19.60
N ASP A 3 -59.56 -56.37 -19.47
CA ASP A 3 -58.54 -56.71 -20.46
C ASP A 3 -57.21 -57.03 -19.73
N GLU A 4 -56.34 -57.79 -20.38
CA GLU A 4 -55.00 -58.16 -19.92
C GLU A 4 -54.01 -56.98 -20.00
N GLY A 5 -53.13 -56.84 -19.01
CA GLY A 5 -52.03 -55.89 -19.01
C GLY A 5 -50.73 -56.54 -18.51
N ARG A 6 -49.93 -57.06 -19.44
CA ARG A 6 -48.59 -57.61 -19.22
C ARG A 6 -47.54 -56.49 -19.15
N THR A 7 -46.71 -56.45 -18.11
CA THR A 7 -45.29 -56.03 -18.23
C THR A 7 -44.42 -56.82 -17.25
N PRO A 8 -43.34 -57.49 -17.72
CA PRO A 8 -42.36 -58.17 -16.88
C PRO A 8 -41.10 -57.32 -16.70
N GLY A 9 -40.50 -57.35 -15.50
CA GLY A 9 -39.10 -56.94 -15.31
C GLY A 9 -38.86 -55.83 -14.29
N GLY A 10 -39.09 -56.10 -13.01
CA GLY A 10 -38.58 -55.28 -11.91
C GLY A 10 -37.35 -55.93 -11.26
N ARG A 11 -36.13 -55.63 -11.75
CA ARG A 11 -34.91 -55.87 -10.96
C ARG A 11 -34.95 -54.91 -9.77
N ARG A 12 -35.11 -55.42 -8.55
CA ARG A 12 -34.86 -54.65 -7.31
C ARG A 12 -33.37 -54.31 -7.25
N GLY A 13 -33.02 -53.09 -7.64
CA GLY A 13 -31.70 -52.52 -7.40
C GLY A 13 -31.57 -52.14 -5.92
N TYR A 14 -30.78 -52.89 -5.16
CA TYR A 14 -30.29 -52.44 -3.86
C TYR A 14 -29.25 -51.34 -4.09
N ALA A 15 -29.56 -50.10 -3.71
CA ALA A 15 -28.58 -49.04 -3.62
C ALA A 15 -27.76 -49.23 -2.33
N GLY A 16 -26.63 -49.92 -2.43
CA GLY A 16 -25.63 -49.95 -1.36
C GLY A 16 -24.88 -48.62 -1.32
N THR A 17 -24.93 -47.91 -0.20
CA THR A 17 -24.05 -46.76 0.05
C THR A 17 -22.67 -47.28 0.43
N TRP A 18 -21.67 -46.79 -0.30
CA TRP A 18 -20.25 -46.97 -0.04
C TRP A 18 -19.86 -46.27 1.29
N PRO A 19 -18.99 -46.85 2.17
CA PRO A 19 -18.14 -48.04 2.00
C PRO A 19 -18.58 -49.28 2.84
N PRO A 20 -18.02 -50.48 2.56
CA PRO A 20 -18.38 -51.74 3.21
C PRO A 20 -17.91 -51.81 4.68
N ARG A 21 -18.76 -52.40 5.53
CA ARG A 21 -18.66 -52.46 7.01
C ARG A 21 -17.53 -53.34 7.58
N GLU A 22 -16.51 -53.70 6.82
CA GLU A 22 -15.39 -54.53 7.32
C GLU A 22 -14.04 -53.80 7.47
N ALA A 23 -14.01 -52.48 7.29
CA ALA A 23 -12.84 -51.66 7.61
C ALA A 23 -13.14 -50.60 8.68
N MET A 24 -13.77 -51.01 9.78
CA MET A 24 -13.92 -50.15 10.96
C MET A 24 -12.69 -50.33 11.85
N ALA A 25 -11.64 -49.56 11.60
CA ALA A 25 -10.60 -49.32 12.60
C ALA A 25 -11.29 -48.71 13.83
N PRO A 26 -10.96 -49.14 15.07
CA PRO A 26 -11.61 -48.61 16.25
C PRO A 26 -11.31 -47.11 16.38
N ALA A 27 -12.35 -46.30 16.23
CA ALA A 27 -12.33 -44.89 16.57
C ALA A 27 -12.32 -44.78 18.10
N GLY A 28 -11.20 -44.31 18.66
CA GLY A 28 -11.11 -44.05 20.10
C GLY A 28 -9.78 -44.48 20.71
N GLY A 29 -8.68 -43.93 20.22
CA GLY A 29 -7.40 -43.99 20.91
C GLY A 29 -6.66 -42.70 20.65
N TYR A 30 -6.42 -41.90 21.69
CA TYR A 30 -5.40 -40.85 21.62
C TYR A 30 -4.09 -41.57 21.30
N ALA A 31 -3.63 -41.48 20.06
CA ALA A 31 -2.29 -41.91 19.73
C ALA A 31 -1.35 -41.11 20.64
N PRO A 32 -0.53 -41.76 21.49
CA PRO A 32 0.47 -41.02 22.23
C PRO A 32 1.37 -40.41 21.16
N ILE A 33 1.37 -39.09 21.04
CA ILE A 33 2.34 -38.36 20.23
C ILE A 33 3.66 -38.54 20.98
N GLY A 34 4.24 -39.72 20.83
CA GLY A 34 5.55 -40.06 21.32
C GLY A 34 6.56 -39.24 20.52
N VAL A 35 7.61 -38.84 21.23
CA VAL A 35 8.82 -38.17 20.73
C VAL A 35 9.47 -38.82 19.48
N GLY A 36 8.99 -39.97 19.00
CA GLY A 36 9.40 -40.66 17.77
C GLY A 36 8.61 -40.31 16.49
N ALA A 37 7.58 -39.46 16.53
CA ALA A 37 6.87 -38.98 15.32
C ALA A 37 7.55 -37.75 14.66
N TRP A 38 8.45 -37.09 15.36
CA TRP A 38 9.22 -35.94 14.85
C TRP A 38 10.21 -36.29 13.73
N PRO A 39 10.98 -37.39 13.79
CA PRO A 39 11.93 -37.76 12.74
C PRO A 39 11.30 -37.92 11.33
N PRO A 40 10.19 -38.66 11.13
CA PRO A 40 9.60 -38.83 9.80
C PRO A 40 8.94 -37.54 9.27
N ILE A 41 8.38 -36.70 10.15
CA ILE A 41 7.83 -35.39 9.77
C ILE A 41 8.95 -34.43 9.36
N VAL A 42 10.04 -34.37 10.14
CA VAL A 42 11.20 -33.54 9.83
C VAL A 42 11.88 -33.99 8.55
N GLU A 43 11.97 -35.29 8.30
CA GLU A 43 12.56 -35.83 7.08
C GLU A 43 11.67 -35.57 5.86
N THR A 44 10.35 -35.69 6.02
CA THR A 44 9.38 -35.33 4.96
C THR A 44 9.42 -33.84 4.66
N LEU A 45 9.50 -32.98 5.68
CA LEU A 45 9.70 -31.52 5.52
C LEU A 45 11.05 -31.19 4.86
N ARG A 46 12.12 -31.93 5.17
CA ARG A 46 13.43 -31.78 4.52
C ARG A 46 13.40 -32.21 3.05
N GLN A 47 12.70 -33.29 2.74
CA GLN A 47 12.53 -33.76 1.36
C GLN A 47 11.69 -32.78 0.55
N TRP A 48 10.59 -32.26 1.12
CA TRP A 48 9.78 -31.23 0.48
C TRP A 48 10.56 -29.92 0.31
N ALA A 49 11.28 -29.47 1.34
CA ALA A 49 12.14 -28.29 1.25
C ALA A 49 13.30 -28.45 0.24
N GLY A 50 13.90 -29.64 0.17
CA GLY A 50 14.95 -29.98 -0.79
C GLY A 50 14.44 -30.02 -2.24
N ALA A 51 13.28 -30.63 -2.46
CA ALA A 51 12.60 -30.67 -3.75
C ALA A 51 12.18 -29.26 -4.22
N GLU A 52 11.75 -28.41 -3.29
CA GLU A 52 11.27 -27.06 -3.60
C GLU A 52 12.40 -26.03 -3.76
N ALA A 53 13.51 -26.21 -3.04
CA ALA A 53 14.75 -25.44 -3.21
C ALA A 53 15.41 -25.68 -4.57
N GLY A 54 15.41 -26.92 -5.07
CA GLY A 54 15.98 -27.28 -6.37
C GLY A 54 15.26 -26.63 -7.57
N ALA A 55 13.96 -26.33 -7.46
CA ALA A 55 13.15 -25.78 -8.54
C ALA A 55 13.15 -24.24 -8.61
N GLY A 56 13.83 -23.54 -7.69
CA GLY A 56 13.78 -22.07 -7.60
C GLY A 56 12.37 -21.53 -7.32
N ARG A 57 11.53 -22.33 -6.63
CA ARG A 57 10.17 -21.99 -6.19
C ARG A 57 10.13 -21.22 -4.87
N LEU A 58 11.26 -21.08 -4.18
CA LEU A 58 11.37 -20.34 -2.91
C LEU A 58 11.49 -18.82 -3.08
N LEU A 59 11.80 -18.32 -4.27
CA LEU A 59 11.95 -16.87 -4.54
C LEU A 59 10.71 -16.04 -4.13
N PRO A 60 9.46 -16.48 -4.38
CA PRO A 60 8.26 -15.76 -3.96
C PRO A 60 8.02 -15.73 -2.44
N TRP A 61 8.67 -16.61 -1.68
CA TRP A 61 8.56 -16.63 -0.22
C TRP A 61 9.48 -15.61 0.46
N VAL A 62 10.53 -15.15 -0.23
CA VAL A 62 11.47 -14.14 0.31
C VAL A 62 10.76 -12.82 0.65
N PRO A 63 9.89 -12.24 -0.19
CA PRO A 63 9.06 -11.07 0.18
C PRO A 63 8.11 -11.32 1.34
N VAL A 64 7.59 -12.54 1.48
CA VAL A 64 6.73 -12.89 2.61
C VAL A 64 7.52 -12.90 3.91
N ALA A 65 8.72 -13.51 3.91
CA ALA A 65 9.65 -13.45 5.04
C ALA A 65 10.08 -12.03 5.37
N PHE A 66 10.47 -11.24 4.36
CA PHE A 66 10.86 -9.85 4.54
C PHE A 66 9.70 -9.01 5.12
N GLY A 67 8.49 -9.17 4.59
CA GLY A 67 7.28 -8.54 5.12
C GLY A 67 6.96 -8.98 6.55
N SER A 68 7.20 -10.24 6.90
CA SER A 68 7.05 -10.73 8.29
C SER A 68 8.01 -10.03 9.24
N GLY A 69 9.25 -9.76 8.81
CA GLY A 69 10.21 -8.97 9.57
C GLY A 69 9.75 -7.52 9.82
N ILE A 70 9.17 -6.90 8.81
CA ILE A 70 8.54 -5.57 8.93
C ILE A 70 7.36 -5.61 9.91
N ALA A 71 6.51 -6.65 9.84
CA ALA A 71 5.39 -6.82 10.76
C ALA A 71 5.86 -6.97 12.21
N LEU A 72 6.93 -7.76 12.43
CA LEU A 72 7.54 -7.92 13.77
C LEU A 72 8.07 -6.59 14.32
N TYR A 73 8.66 -5.74 13.47
CA TYR A 73 9.08 -4.40 13.88
C TYR A 73 7.89 -3.56 14.39
N PHE A 74 6.79 -3.54 13.64
CA PHE A 74 5.60 -2.76 14.01
C PHE A 74 4.78 -3.36 15.15
N ALA A 75 5.03 -4.63 15.49
CA ALA A 75 4.47 -5.31 16.66
C ALA A 75 5.36 -5.18 17.91
N ALA A 76 6.59 -4.70 17.77
CA ALA A 76 7.49 -4.53 18.91
C ALA A 76 7.04 -3.35 19.79
N ASP A 77 6.97 -3.58 21.09
CA ASP A 77 6.53 -2.57 22.08
C ASP A 77 7.58 -1.45 22.31
N HIS A 78 8.83 -1.69 21.92
CA HIS A 78 9.95 -0.78 22.12
C HIS A 78 10.69 -0.52 20.82
N GLU A 79 11.17 0.71 20.64
CA GLU A 79 11.99 1.07 19.49
C GLU A 79 13.34 0.30 19.55
N PRO A 80 13.63 -0.55 18.55
CA PRO A 80 14.85 -1.33 18.55
C PRO A 80 16.05 -0.44 18.21
N VAL A 81 17.20 -0.77 18.82
CA VAL A 81 18.46 -0.07 18.53
C VAL A 81 18.89 -0.38 17.10
N LEU A 82 18.93 0.65 16.23
CA LEU A 82 19.27 0.51 14.81
C LEU A 82 20.57 -0.27 14.57
N SER A 83 21.61 0.02 15.36
CA SER A 83 22.90 -0.65 15.23
C SER A 83 22.78 -2.17 15.43
N VAL A 84 21.99 -2.60 16.41
CA VAL A 84 21.79 -4.03 16.69
C VAL A 84 21.01 -4.69 15.56
N ALA A 85 19.92 -4.06 15.10
CA ALA A 85 19.11 -4.58 14.01
C ALA A 85 19.91 -4.77 12.71
N VAL A 86 20.74 -3.78 12.35
CA VAL A 86 21.59 -3.82 11.15
C VAL A 86 22.69 -4.88 11.28
N ILE A 87 23.38 -4.95 12.42
CA ILE A 87 24.46 -5.93 12.65
C ILE A 87 23.90 -7.36 12.57
N VAL A 88 22.75 -7.62 13.20
CA VAL A 88 22.10 -8.95 13.16
C VAL A 88 21.68 -9.31 11.73
N ALA A 89 21.10 -8.36 10.98
CA ALA A 89 20.74 -8.60 9.58
C ALA A 89 21.97 -8.91 8.71
N ILE A 90 23.07 -8.16 8.86
CA ILE A 90 24.33 -8.40 8.13
C ILE A 90 24.92 -9.76 8.49
N ALA A 91 24.97 -10.10 9.78
CA ALA A 91 25.48 -11.39 10.25
C ALA A 91 24.68 -12.56 9.67
N LEU A 92 23.34 -12.48 9.69
CA LEU A 92 22.46 -13.52 9.14
C LEU A 92 22.56 -13.62 7.61
N CYS A 93 22.72 -12.51 6.91
CA CYS A 93 23.02 -12.51 5.47
C CYS A 93 24.38 -13.17 5.17
N ALA A 94 25.41 -12.90 5.98
CA ALA A 94 26.72 -13.53 5.85
C ALA A 94 26.65 -15.04 6.11
N VAL A 95 25.92 -15.47 7.14
CA VAL A 95 25.64 -16.87 7.44
C VAL A 95 24.91 -17.53 6.26
N ALA A 96 23.86 -16.91 5.72
CA ALA A 96 23.17 -17.42 4.54
C ALA A 96 24.11 -17.57 3.33
N PHE A 97 25.02 -16.62 3.12
CA PHE A 97 26.03 -16.69 2.05
C PHE A 97 27.02 -17.84 2.26
N LEU A 98 27.49 -18.06 3.49
CA LEU A 98 28.39 -19.16 3.83
C LEU A 98 27.70 -20.53 3.67
N LEU A 99 26.41 -20.61 3.97
CA LEU A 99 25.60 -21.83 3.82
C LEU A 99 25.09 -22.06 2.39
N ARG A 100 25.48 -21.25 1.39
CA ARG A 100 24.99 -21.35 -0.02
C ARG A 100 25.13 -22.72 -0.68
N ARG A 101 26.04 -23.56 -0.19
CA ARG A 101 26.28 -24.93 -0.70
C ARG A 101 25.67 -26.03 0.17
N ARG A 102 24.95 -25.68 1.23
CA ARG A 102 24.34 -26.61 2.18
C ARG A 102 22.83 -26.67 1.98
N GLN A 103 22.20 -27.78 2.35
CA GLN A 103 20.74 -27.95 2.29
C GLN A 103 19.98 -26.93 3.17
N ALA A 104 20.63 -26.38 4.19
CA ALA A 104 20.07 -25.34 5.06
C ALA A 104 20.05 -23.93 4.45
N PHE A 105 20.54 -23.73 3.21
CA PHE A 105 20.55 -22.42 2.54
C PHE A 105 19.16 -21.77 2.49
N ALA A 106 18.14 -22.53 2.13
CA ALA A 106 16.76 -22.04 2.02
C ALA A 106 16.26 -21.42 3.33
N VAL A 107 16.45 -22.13 4.45
CA VAL A 107 16.03 -21.66 5.78
C VAL A 107 16.87 -20.46 6.21
N ALA A 108 18.19 -20.49 5.98
CA ALA A 108 19.07 -19.38 6.31
C ALA A 108 18.70 -18.09 5.55
N VAL A 109 18.35 -18.19 4.26
CA VAL A 109 17.88 -17.05 3.46
C VAL A 109 16.56 -16.49 3.98
N MET A 110 15.63 -17.34 4.41
CA MET A 110 14.35 -16.88 4.97
C MET A 110 14.55 -16.14 6.29
N ILE A 111 15.38 -16.67 7.19
CA ILE A 111 15.72 -16.00 8.46
C ILE A 111 16.44 -14.67 8.19
N ALA A 112 17.39 -14.65 7.25
CA ALA A 112 18.07 -13.43 6.84
C ALA A 112 17.09 -12.41 6.24
N ALA A 113 16.11 -12.85 5.45
CA ALA A 113 15.09 -11.97 4.89
C ALA A 113 14.19 -11.34 5.97
N VAL A 114 13.78 -12.10 6.99
CA VAL A 114 13.05 -11.56 8.16
C VAL A 114 13.89 -10.49 8.87
N ALA A 115 15.16 -10.79 9.18
CA ALA A 115 16.04 -9.84 9.85
C ALA A 115 16.30 -8.58 9.01
N ALA A 116 16.48 -8.74 7.70
CA ALA A 116 16.63 -7.62 6.76
C ALA A 116 15.37 -6.74 6.72
N GLY A 117 14.17 -7.34 6.71
CA GLY A 117 12.91 -6.59 6.77
C GLY A 117 12.77 -5.76 8.04
N PHE A 118 13.12 -6.35 9.19
CA PHE A 118 13.15 -5.66 10.48
C PHE A 118 14.15 -4.50 10.49
N ALA A 119 15.36 -4.72 9.98
CA ALA A 119 16.40 -3.69 9.90
C ALA A 119 16.02 -2.53 8.95
N VAL A 120 15.39 -2.84 7.82
CA VAL A 120 14.91 -1.81 6.87
C VAL A 120 13.80 -0.97 7.49
N ALA A 121 12.84 -1.58 8.20
CA ALA A 121 11.80 -0.85 8.93
C ALA A 121 12.42 0.08 10.00
N THR A 122 13.38 -0.43 10.77
CA THR A 122 14.11 0.35 11.78
C THR A 122 14.86 1.53 11.15
N TRP A 123 15.58 1.29 10.05
CA TRP A 123 16.30 2.34 9.32
C TRP A 123 15.36 3.40 8.74
N ARG A 124 14.21 2.98 8.20
CA ARG A 124 13.19 3.88 7.68
C ARG A 124 12.65 4.79 8.80
N THR A 125 12.26 4.23 9.94
CA THR A 125 11.78 5.02 11.09
C THR A 125 12.83 6.00 11.59
N ALA A 126 14.10 5.58 11.66
CA ALA A 126 15.20 6.46 12.05
C ALA A 126 15.46 7.58 11.03
N ARG A 127 15.31 7.32 9.72
CA ARG A 127 15.48 8.34 8.67
C ARG A 127 14.35 9.35 8.60
N VAL A 128 13.14 8.96 9.00
CA VAL A 128 11.96 9.84 9.03
C VAL A 128 11.83 10.53 10.40
N ALA A 129 12.68 10.21 11.37
CA ALA A 129 12.61 10.77 12.71
C ALA A 129 12.61 12.30 12.70
N HIS A 130 11.50 12.86 13.16
CA HIS A 130 11.28 14.30 13.32
C HIS A 130 10.70 14.57 14.70
N GLY A 131 10.73 15.84 15.13
CA GLY A 131 10.10 16.23 16.37
C GLY A 131 8.60 15.95 16.34
N VAL A 132 8.11 15.21 17.34
CA VAL A 132 6.68 14.98 17.58
C VAL A 132 6.31 15.71 18.87
N LEU A 133 5.17 16.41 18.83
CA LEU A 133 4.70 17.11 20.00
C LEU A 133 4.27 16.11 21.07
N ALA A 134 4.87 16.16 22.26
CA ALA A 134 4.56 15.22 23.35
C ALA A 134 3.35 15.67 24.20
N ARG A 135 3.10 16.98 24.31
CA ARG A 135 2.04 17.54 25.15
C ARG A 135 1.26 18.61 24.40
N PRO A 136 -0.06 18.74 24.62
CA PRO A 136 -0.84 19.80 24.01
C PRO A 136 -0.27 21.18 24.35
N MET A 137 -0.19 22.04 23.34
CA MET A 137 0.22 23.44 23.49
C MET A 137 -0.91 24.36 23.06
N PHE A 138 -1.20 25.33 23.92
CA PHE A 138 -2.27 26.29 23.71
C PHE A 138 -1.68 27.62 23.24
N SER A 139 -2.29 28.23 22.22
CA SER A 139 -1.92 29.56 21.72
C SER A 139 -0.43 29.67 21.30
N VAL A 140 -0.03 28.85 20.34
CA VAL A 140 1.30 28.87 19.72
C VAL A 140 1.26 29.75 18.48
N SER A 141 2.20 30.69 18.34
CA SER A 141 2.36 31.45 17.09
C SER A 141 3.23 30.64 16.14
N LEU A 142 2.74 30.45 14.92
CA LEU A 142 3.41 29.68 13.87
C LEU A 142 3.59 30.55 12.65
N THR A 143 4.79 30.55 12.09
CA THR A 143 5.05 31.05 10.75
C THR A 143 5.51 29.91 9.85
N GLY A 144 5.11 29.93 8.58
CA GLY A 144 5.50 28.85 7.69
C GLY A 144 4.85 28.89 6.31
N PHE A 145 5.22 27.93 5.49
CA PHE A 145 4.68 27.76 4.15
C PHE A 145 3.57 26.73 4.10
N VAL A 146 2.50 27.03 3.39
CA VAL A 146 1.40 26.09 3.15
C VAL A 146 1.82 25.08 2.08
N GLU A 147 2.00 23.81 2.43
CA GLU A 147 2.43 22.76 1.48
C GLU A 147 1.25 22.10 0.77
N THR A 148 0.17 21.82 1.50
CA THR A 148 -1.01 21.13 0.96
C THR A 148 -2.28 21.70 1.57
N ARG A 149 -3.37 21.74 0.79
CA ARG A 149 -4.70 22.14 1.23
C ARG A 149 -5.69 21.02 0.89
N ASP A 150 -6.47 20.60 1.88
CA ASP A 150 -7.56 19.63 1.79
C ASP A 150 -8.86 20.35 2.19
N ILE A 151 -9.77 20.56 1.24
CA ILE A 151 -11.05 21.22 1.50
C ILE A 151 -12.04 20.12 1.86
N ARG A 152 -12.65 20.22 3.05
CA ARG A 152 -13.70 19.27 3.46
C ARG A 152 -15.02 19.98 3.63
N GLU A 153 -16.08 19.18 3.70
CA GLU A 153 -17.45 19.67 3.80
C GLU A 153 -17.67 20.62 4.99
N ARG A 154 -17.08 20.30 6.16
CA ARG A 154 -17.25 21.05 7.43
C ARG A 154 -16.06 21.93 7.83
N THR A 155 -14.83 21.50 7.56
CA THR A 155 -13.59 22.21 7.97
C THR A 155 -12.50 22.04 6.93
N ASP A 156 -11.83 23.12 6.54
CA ASP A 156 -10.67 22.98 5.66
C ASP A 156 -9.45 22.57 6.50
N ARG A 157 -8.57 21.77 5.91
CA ARG A 157 -7.31 21.35 6.51
C ARG A 157 -6.16 21.75 5.63
N PHE A 158 -5.04 22.08 6.22
CA PHE A 158 -3.81 22.30 5.47
C PHE A 158 -2.61 21.83 6.27
N VAL A 159 -1.51 21.55 5.56
CA VAL A 159 -0.22 21.21 6.17
C VAL A 159 0.67 22.43 6.04
N LEU A 160 1.14 22.92 7.18
CA LEU A 160 2.08 24.02 7.30
C LEU A 160 3.48 23.45 7.52
N ARG A 161 4.41 23.74 6.62
CA ARG A 161 5.84 23.59 6.90
C ARG A 161 6.30 24.76 7.74
N VAL A 162 6.67 24.48 8.96
CA VAL A 162 6.98 25.48 9.99
C VAL A 162 8.35 26.08 9.73
N ALA A 163 8.43 27.40 9.74
CA ALA A 163 9.67 28.17 9.69
C ALA A 163 10.08 28.64 11.09
N SER A 164 9.13 29.16 11.87
CA SER A 164 9.34 29.50 13.29
C SER A 164 8.15 29.13 14.15
N ILE A 165 8.46 28.79 15.40
CA ILE A 165 7.48 28.56 16.47
C ILE A 165 7.82 29.48 17.61
N GLU A 166 6.85 30.27 18.05
CA GLU A 166 6.95 31.05 19.27
C GLU A 166 5.91 30.57 20.28
N SER A 167 6.39 30.17 21.46
CA SER A 167 5.55 29.78 22.58
C SER A 167 6.20 30.12 23.91
N GLN A 168 5.35 30.42 24.90
CA GLN A 168 5.77 30.73 26.27
C GLN A 168 6.32 29.51 27.02
N ARG A 169 6.03 28.27 26.57
CA ARG A 169 6.40 27.02 27.26
C ARG A 169 7.53 26.23 26.57
N GLY A 170 8.30 26.90 25.71
CA GLY A 170 9.40 26.31 24.95
C GLY A 170 9.08 26.15 23.45
N THR A 171 10.12 26.06 22.64
CA THR A 171 10.05 26.01 21.17
C THR A 171 10.37 24.59 20.68
N PRO A 172 9.38 23.67 20.61
CA PRO A 172 9.63 22.37 20.00
C PRO A 172 10.02 22.57 18.54
N LYS A 173 11.05 21.85 18.07
CA LYS A 173 11.37 21.82 16.64
C LYS A 173 10.38 20.91 15.93
N LEU A 174 9.32 21.49 15.36
CA LEU A 174 8.39 20.79 14.48
C LEU A 174 8.66 21.24 13.05
N GLU A 175 8.75 20.30 12.13
CA GLU A 175 8.97 20.60 10.70
C GLU A 175 7.65 20.82 9.96
N ARG A 176 6.65 19.96 10.23
CA ARG A 176 5.31 20.06 9.62
C ARG A 176 4.22 19.90 10.66
N VAL A 177 3.16 20.69 10.49
CA VAL A 177 1.98 20.68 11.34
C VAL A 177 0.72 20.67 10.48
N ARG A 178 -0.22 19.78 10.81
CA ARG A 178 -1.53 19.75 10.16
C ARG A 178 -2.53 20.59 10.93
N LEU A 179 -3.09 21.61 10.30
CA LEU A 179 -4.02 22.55 10.92
C LEU A 179 -5.40 22.46 10.29
N SER A 180 -6.43 22.59 11.12
CA SER A 180 -7.83 22.68 10.72
C SER A 180 -8.33 24.11 10.91
N VAL A 181 -9.08 24.63 9.94
CA VAL A 181 -9.68 25.97 9.93
C VAL A 181 -11.16 25.90 9.59
N LYS A 182 -11.85 27.02 9.83
CA LYS A 182 -13.21 27.22 9.32
C LYS A 182 -13.21 27.14 7.79
N LYS A 183 -14.28 26.57 7.24
CA LYS A 183 -14.48 26.40 5.79
C LYS A 183 -14.26 27.71 5.04
N GLY A 184 -13.49 27.65 3.95
CA GLY A 184 -13.22 28.80 3.07
C GLY A 184 -12.14 29.75 3.58
N THR A 185 -11.60 29.54 4.79
CA THR A 185 -10.53 30.38 5.36
C THR A 185 -9.14 29.76 5.17
N ALA A 186 -9.03 28.59 4.53
CA ALA A 186 -7.72 27.99 4.30
C ALA A 186 -6.88 28.80 3.29
N PRO A 187 -5.63 29.11 3.63
CA PRO A 187 -4.72 29.86 2.76
C PRO A 187 -4.33 29.05 1.52
N GLU A 188 -3.90 29.75 0.47
CA GLU A 188 -3.47 29.12 -0.77
C GLU A 188 -2.16 28.34 -0.60
N VAL A 189 -2.02 27.25 -1.36
CA VAL A 189 -0.79 26.43 -1.36
C VAL A 189 0.38 27.26 -1.89
N GLY A 190 1.50 27.26 -1.17
CA GLY A 190 2.69 28.04 -1.47
C GLY A 190 2.72 29.45 -0.86
N SER A 191 1.65 29.88 -0.18
CA SER A 191 1.64 31.12 0.60
C SER A 191 2.45 30.98 1.90
N PHE A 192 3.05 32.08 2.35
CA PHE A 192 3.73 32.17 3.64
C PHE A 192 2.80 32.85 4.63
N VAL A 193 2.45 32.16 5.70
CA VAL A 193 1.41 32.60 6.64
C VAL A 193 1.92 32.65 8.06
N GLU A 194 1.42 33.64 8.78
CA GLU A 194 1.55 33.81 10.23
C GLU A 194 0.17 33.61 10.86
N LEU A 195 0.09 32.71 11.84
CA LEU A 195 -1.16 32.38 12.53
C LEU A 195 -0.92 31.92 13.96
N LYS A 196 -1.96 31.98 14.78
CA LYS A 196 -1.97 31.35 16.10
C LYS A 196 -2.73 30.04 16.02
N ALA A 197 -2.27 29.01 16.72
CA ALA A 197 -2.93 27.71 16.72
C ALA A 197 -2.87 27.04 18.10
N ARG A 198 -3.83 26.14 18.34
CA ARG A 198 -3.77 25.14 19.40
C ARG A 198 -3.26 23.85 18.79
N LEU A 199 -2.13 23.37 19.30
CA LEU A 199 -1.48 22.14 18.84
C LEU A 199 -1.75 21.00 19.82
N GLN A 200 -1.98 19.83 19.26
CA GLN A 200 -2.20 18.57 19.96
C GLN A 200 -1.21 17.53 19.42
N PRO A 201 -0.76 16.61 20.30
CA PRO A 201 -0.01 15.45 19.85
C PRO A 201 -0.85 14.64 18.84
N PRO A 202 -0.21 13.97 17.87
CA PRO A 202 -0.91 12.99 17.03
C PRO A 202 -1.68 11.99 17.89
N LEU A 203 -2.92 11.68 17.48
CA LEU A 203 -3.81 10.80 18.23
C LEU A 203 -3.24 9.38 18.24
N ALA A 204 -3.13 8.79 19.42
CA ALA A 204 -2.87 7.36 19.58
C ALA A 204 -4.09 6.54 19.09
N PRO A 205 -3.89 5.25 18.74
CA PRO A 205 -4.99 4.35 18.39
C PRO A 205 -6.07 4.34 19.49
N LEU A 206 -7.34 4.51 19.09
CA LEU A 206 -8.48 4.51 20.02
C LEU A 206 -8.70 3.15 20.69
N ARG A 207 -8.24 2.07 20.05
CA ARG A 207 -8.30 0.70 20.55
C ARG A 207 -7.01 -0.06 20.22
N PRO A 208 -6.56 -0.99 21.09
CA PRO A 208 -5.46 -1.88 20.77
C PRO A 208 -5.73 -2.64 19.45
N GLY A 209 -4.74 -2.69 18.56
CA GLY A 209 -4.86 -3.34 17.24
C GLY A 209 -5.69 -2.58 16.20
N SER A 210 -6.27 -1.42 16.54
CA SER A 210 -6.96 -0.57 15.57
C SER A 210 -5.97 0.28 14.76
N TYR A 211 -6.49 0.90 13.69
CA TYR A 211 -5.69 1.75 12.81
C TYR A 211 -5.05 2.92 13.55
N ASP A 212 -3.74 3.08 13.37
CA ASP A 212 -2.90 4.06 14.06
C ASP A 212 -2.70 5.32 13.22
N PHE A 213 -3.58 6.31 13.43
CA PHE A 213 -3.49 7.60 12.73
C PHE A 213 -2.22 8.39 13.08
N GLY A 214 -1.69 8.22 14.31
CA GLY A 214 -0.48 8.91 14.76
C GLY A 214 0.75 8.46 13.99
N ARG A 215 0.86 7.15 13.74
CA ARG A 215 1.93 6.55 12.93
C ARG A 215 1.92 7.05 11.49
N ASP A 216 0.76 7.15 10.87
CA ASP A 216 0.67 7.66 9.50
C ASP A 216 1.09 9.12 9.40
N LEU A 217 0.73 9.93 10.39
CA LEU A 217 1.19 11.31 10.49
C LEU A 217 2.71 11.39 10.66
N TYR A 218 3.28 10.51 11.46
CA TYR A 218 4.73 10.40 11.66
C TYR A 218 5.46 10.06 10.35
N PHE A 219 5.02 9.05 9.61
CA PHE A 219 5.64 8.71 8.33
C PHE A 219 5.44 9.79 7.24
N GLN A 220 4.46 10.69 7.41
CA GLN A 220 4.27 11.88 6.57
C GLN A 220 5.15 13.08 6.99
N GLY A 221 5.91 12.96 8.07
CA GLY A 221 6.73 14.05 8.62
C GLY A 221 5.95 15.04 9.49
N ILE A 222 4.70 14.72 9.87
CA ILE A 222 3.80 15.63 10.57
C ILE A 222 3.91 15.40 12.07
N GLY A 223 4.50 16.38 12.77
CA GLY A 223 4.79 16.30 14.20
C GLY A 223 3.64 16.70 15.13
N ALA A 224 2.63 17.40 14.61
CA ALA A 224 1.47 17.82 15.40
C ALA A 224 0.22 18.04 14.52
N SER A 225 -0.94 17.92 15.15
CA SER A 225 -2.22 18.31 14.58
C SER A 225 -2.86 19.42 15.41
N GLY A 226 -3.70 20.26 14.84
CA GLY A 226 -4.26 21.38 15.60
C GLY A 226 -5.35 22.17 14.90
N PHE A 227 -5.83 23.19 15.61
CA PHE A 227 -6.83 24.14 15.13
C PHE A 227 -6.27 25.55 15.15
N VAL A 228 -6.52 26.30 14.09
CA VAL A 228 -6.12 27.71 14.03
C VAL A 228 -7.03 28.54 14.93
N LEU A 229 -6.42 29.47 15.66
CA LEU A 229 -7.05 30.42 16.56
C LEU A 229 -6.95 31.81 15.92
N GLY A 230 -8.09 32.39 15.56
CA GLY A 230 -8.15 33.75 15.01
C GLY A 230 -7.82 33.84 13.52
N ALA A 231 -7.39 35.04 13.10
CA ALA A 231 -7.13 35.35 11.70
C ALA A 231 -5.77 34.81 11.22
N ILE A 232 -5.71 34.46 9.93
CA ILE A 232 -4.50 34.03 9.24
C ILE A 232 -3.96 35.23 8.48
N LYS A 233 -2.72 35.62 8.76
CA LYS A 233 -2.07 36.75 8.09
C LYS A 233 -1.11 36.21 7.04
N THR A 234 -1.35 36.53 5.77
CA THR A 234 -0.40 36.21 4.70
C THR A 234 0.69 37.27 4.68
N THR A 235 1.95 36.84 4.74
CA THR A 235 3.13 37.71 4.79
C THR A 235 4.07 37.39 3.64
N ALA A 236 4.91 38.36 3.26
CA ALA A 236 5.97 38.10 2.28
C ALA A 236 6.97 37.10 2.87
N PRO A 237 7.39 36.07 2.10
CA PRO A 237 8.33 35.09 2.61
C PRO A 237 9.72 35.73 2.80
N PRO A 238 10.42 35.44 3.91
CA PRO A 238 11.77 35.96 4.15
C PRO A 238 12.83 35.36 3.22
N GLU A 239 12.55 34.19 2.61
CA GLU A 239 13.40 33.54 1.61
C GLU A 239 12.60 33.15 0.36
N GLY A 240 13.29 32.95 -0.78
CA GLY A 240 12.67 32.49 -2.01
C GLY A 240 11.93 31.15 -1.84
N ARG A 241 10.77 31.00 -2.50
CA ARG A 241 10.02 29.74 -2.49
C ARG A 241 10.90 28.60 -3.01
N GLY A 242 11.24 27.65 -2.14
CA GLY A 242 11.99 26.46 -2.52
C GLY A 242 11.33 25.69 -3.69
N PHE A 243 12.11 24.92 -4.44
CA PHE A 243 11.63 24.18 -5.62
C PHE A 243 10.41 23.30 -5.32
N THR A 244 10.39 22.62 -4.17
CA THR A 244 9.28 21.76 -3.73
C THR A 244 7.97 22.52 -3.54
N LEU A 245 8.03 23.73 -2.99
CA LEU A 245 6.86 24.60 -2.80
C LEU A 245 6.33 25.14 -4.13
N ARG A 246 7.22 25.51 -5.05
CA ARG A 246 6.85 25.93 -6.41
C ARG A 246 6.14 24.80 -7.15
N TYR A 247 6.67 23.60 -7.03
CA TYR A 247 6.10 22.40 -7.59
C TYR A 247 4.71 22.07 -7.00
N ALA A 248 4.58 22.12 -5.66
CA ALA A 248 3.31 21.89 -4.99
C ALA A 248 2.23 22.91 -5.42
N ALA A 249 2.60 24.19 -5.50
CA ALA A 249 1.70 25.24 -5.98
C ALA A 249 1.31 25.05 -7.46
N PHE A 250 2.25 24.64 -8.32
CA PHE A 250 1.95 24.33 -9.72
C PHE A 250 0.96 23.17 -9.85
N MET A 251 1.21 22.05 -9.15
CA MET A 251 0.30 20.90 -9.15
C MET A 251 -1.08 21.26 -8.60
N GLN A 252 -1.13 22.09 -7.55
CA GLN A 252 -2.39 22.59 -7.03
C GLN A 252 -3.15 23.45 -8.06
N GLY A 253 -2.46 24.36 -8.74
CA GLY A 253 -3.03 25.16 -9.82
C GLY A 253 -3.59 24.31 -10.96
N MET A 254 -2.92 23.20 -11.31
CA MET A 254 -3.46 22.24 -12.29
C MET A 254 -4.76 21.58 -11.82
N ARG A 255 -4.83 21.15 -10.55
CA ARG A 255 -6.07 20.58 -9.99
C ARG A 255 -7.21 21.59 -10.00
N ASP A 256 -6.93 22.82 -9.59
CA ASP A 256 -7.92 23.88 -9.52
C ASP A 256 -8.41 24.27 -10.93
N ALA A 257 -7.54 24.23 -11.94
CA ALA A 257 -7.91 24.44 -13.35
C ALA A 257 -8.78 23.29 -13.91
N ILE A 258 -8.46 22.04 -13.57
CA ILE A 258 -9.29 20.88 -13.94
C ILE A 258 -10.68 21.01 -13.31
N ASP A 259 -10.75 21.26 -12.00
CA ASP A 259 -12.00 21.45 -11.28
C ASP A 259 -12.81 22.63 -11.84
N ALA A 260 -12.15 23.74 -12.22
CA ALA A 260 -12.79 24.85 -12.92
C ALA A 260 -13.40 24.44 -14.27
N ARG A 261 -12.73 23.56 -15.02
CA ARG A 261 -13.27 23.04 -16.29
C ARG A 261 -14.44 22.09 -16.06
N ILE A 262 -14.36 21.21 -15.06
CA ILE A 262 -15.44 20.27 -14.71
C ILE A 262 -16.68 21.05 -14.25
N ARG A 263 -16.51 22.12 -13.46
CA ARG A 263 -17.61 23.03 -13.05
C ARG A 263 -18.42 23.58 -14.21
N ASN A 264 -17.81 23.75 -15.38
CA ASN A 264 -18.50 24.29 -16.56
C ASN A 264 -19.31 23.24 -17.34
N VAL A 265 -19.18 21.95 -17.00
CA VAL A 265 -19.79 20.84 -17.76
C VAL A 265 -20.72 19.99 -16.87
N LEU A 266 -20.38 19.84 -15.59
CA LEU A 266 -21.12 19.02 -14.64
C LEU A 266 -21.54 19.86 -13.43
N GLU A 267 -22.74 19.58 -12.93
CA GLU A 267 -23.31 20.21 -11.75
C GLU A 267 -23.53 19.20 -10.61
N GLY A 268 -23.75 19.70 -9.39
CA GLY A 268 -24.11 18.89 -8.22
C GLY A 268 -23.08 17.83 -7.82
N ASP A 269 -23.57 16.67 -7.37
CA ASP A 269 -22.74 15.54 -6.91
C ASP A 269 -22.00 14.83 -8.04
N ASN A 270 -22.51 14.87 -9.29
CA ASN A 270 -21.81 14.28 -10.45
C ASN A 270 -20.48 14.99 -10.70
N ARG A 271 -20.47 16.32 -10.57
CA ARG A 271 -19.24 17.13 -10.60
C ARG A 271 -18.28 16.72 -9.48
N ALA A 272 -18.80 16.54 -8.28
CA ALA A 272 -18.00 16.20 -7.11
C ALA A 272 -17.34 14.82 -7.25
N ILE A 273 -18.09 13.82 -7.72
CA ILE A 273 -17.57 12.48 -8.00
C ILE A 273 -16.54 12.54 -9.12
N ALA A 274 -16.82 13.23 -10.23
CA ALA A 274 -15.85 13.37 -11.33
C ALA A 274 -14.55 14.06 -10.87
N THR A 275 -14.66 15.11 -10.06
CA THR A 275 -13.52 15.84 -9.49
C THR A 275 -12.72 14.93 -8.54
N ALA A 276 -13.41 14.13 -7.72
CA ALA A 276 -12.77 13.15 -6.83
C ALA A 276 -11.99 12.10 -7.62
N LEU A 277 -12.55 11.56 -8.69
CA LEU A 277 -11.89 10.53 -9.52
C LEU A 277 -10.71 11.09 -10.33
N LEU A 278 -10.79 12.33 -10.81
CA LEU A 278 -9.77 12.94 -11.65
C LEU A 278 -8.62 13.58 -10.85
N THR A 279 -8.95 14.24 -9.75
CA THR A 279 -7.98 15.05 -8.98
C THR A 279 -7.71 14.52 -7.57
N GLY A 280 -8.44 13.49 -7.12
CA GLY A 280 -8.35 12.94 -5.76
C GLY A 280 -9.18 13.71 -4.72
N ARG A 281 -9.84 14.79 -5.12
CA ARG A 281 -10.54 15.74 -4.24
C ARG A 281 -11.98 15.32 -3.95
N ARG A 282 -12.25 14.81 -2.74
CA ARG A 282 -13.59 14.35 -2.31
C ARG A 282 -14.49 15.47 -1.78
N ASP A 283 -14.04 16.71 -1.94
CA ASP A 283 -14.41 17.91 -1.21
C ASP A 283 -15.89 18.34 -1.35
N ALA A 284 -16.57 17.84 -2.40
CA ALA A 284 -17.86 18.35 -2.85
C ALA A 284 -18.98 17.29 -2.86
N ILE A 285 -18.73 16.06 -2.39
CA ILE A 285 -19.73 14.98 -2.40
C ILE A 285 -20.64 15.17 -1.18
N SER A 286 -21.95 15.24 -1.39
CA SER A 286 -22.92 15.38 -0.30
C SER A 286 -22.93 14.17 0.65
N GLU A 287 -23.17 14.41 1.95
CA GLU A 287 -23.26 13.36 2.98
C GLU A 287 -24.23 12.21 2.60
N PRO A 288 -25.45 12.47 2.07
CA PRO A 288 -26.35 11.38 1.65
C PRO A 288 -25.79 10.51 0.52
N VAL A 289 -25.08 11.10 -0.44
CA VAL A 289 -24.46 10.35 -1.55
C VAL A 289 -23.25 9.58 -1.05
N ASN A 290 -22.43 10.19 -0.19
CA ASN A 290 -21.30 9.52 0.42
C ASN A 290 -21.75 8.30 1.25
N ASP A 291 -22.80 8.44 2.06
CA ASP A 291 -23.39 7.35 2.83
C ASP A 291 -23.99 6.28 1.94
N ALA A 292 -24.72 6.65 0.88
CA ALA A 292 -25.22 5.69 -0.11
C ALA A 292 -24.09 4.90 -0.79
N MET A 293 -22.95 5.55 -1.08
CA MET A 293 -21.76 4.87 -1.61
C MET A 293 -21.12 3.94 -0.58
N PHE A 294 -21.09 4.29 0.70
CA PHE A 294 -20.60 3.39 1.75
C PHE A 294 -21.52 2.19 1.96
N ILE A 295 -22.84 2.41 2.01
CA ILE A 295 -23.86 1.36 2.18
C ILE A 295 -23.84 0.38 1.00
N SER A 296 -23.71 0.89 -0.23
CA SER A 296 -23.58 0.07 -1.44
C SER A 296 -22.19 -0.59 -1.60
N GLY A 297 -21.26 -0.33 -0.68
CA GLY A 297 -19.89 -0.82 -0.75
C GLY A 297 -19.01 -0.13 -1.80
N LEU A 298 -19.52 0.86 -2.53
CA LEU A 298 -18.81 1.63 -3.56
C LEU A 298 -17.89 2.73 -3.00
N GLY A 299 -17.87 2.97 -1.70
CA GLY A 299 -17.00 3.99 -1.07
C GLY A 299 -15.51 3.80 -1.38
N HIS A 300 -15.07 2.58 -1.70
CA HIS A 300 -13.69 2.31 -2.14
C HIS A 300 -13.38 2.84 -3.55
N VAL A 301 -14.39 3.03 -4.41
CA VAL A 301 -14.24 3.57 -5.78
C VAL A 301 -13.97 5.07 -5.76
N LEU A 302 -14.48 5.79 -4.75
CA LEU A 302 -14.19 7.21 -4.49
C LEU A 302 -12.72 7.47 -4.11
N SER A 303 -12.02 6.43 -3.65
CA SER A 303 -10.58 6.47 -3.54
C SER A 303 -9.99 6.09 -4.89
N ILE A 304 -9.05 6.89 -5.39
CA ILE A 304 -8.27 6.52 -6.58
C ILE A 304 -7.68 5.13 -6.31
N SER A 305 -8.22 4.14 -7.02
CA SER A 305 -7.94 2.73 -6.79
C SER A 305 -6.82 2.24 -7.71
N GLY A 306 -6.30 1.05 -7.42
CA GLY A 306 -5.34 0.37 -8.29
C GLY A 306 -5.82 0.26 -9.73
N TYR A 307 -7.12 0.06 -9.92
CA TYR A 307 -7.75 -0.02 -11.23
C TYR A 307 -7.63 1.29 -12.02
N HIS A 308 -7.89 2.45 -11.41
CA HIS A 308 -7.77 3.74 -12.10
C HIS A 308 -6.36 3.97 -12.64
N MET A 309 -5.34 3.69 -11.81
CA MET A 309 -3.95 3.80 -12.21
C MET A 309 -3.61 2.83 -13.35
N ALA A 310 -4.08 1.58 -13.27
CA ALA A 310 -3.84 0.57 -14.30
C ALA A 310 -4.52 0.93 -15.63
N VAL A 311 -5.74 1.46 -15.60
CA VAL A 311 -6.47 1.93 -16.79
C VAL A 311 -5.76 3.10 -17.43
N VAL A 312 -5.37 4.12 -16.66
CA VAL A 312 -4.64 5.29 -17.19
C VAL A 312 -3.33 4.85 -17.86
N ALA A 313 -2.54 4.04 -17.17
CA ALA A 313 -1.29 3.51 -17.73
C ALA A 313 -1.51 2.63 -18.96
N GLY A 314 -2.53 1.78 -18.94
CA GLY A 314 -2.89 0.89 -20.05
C GLY A 314 -3.32 1.66 -21.29
N VAL A 315 -4.21 2.66 -21.13
CA VAL A 315 -4.67 3.52 -22.24
C VAL A 315 -3.48 4.24 -22.87
N VAL A 316 -2.60 4.85 -22.05
CA VAL A 316 -1.41 5.54 -22.58
C VAL A 316 -0.47 4.55 -23.27
N PHE A 317 -0.24 3.38 -22.69
CA PHE A 317 0.59 2.33 -23.28
C PHE A 317 0.08 1.94 -24.68
N PHE A 318 -1.22 1.60 -24.79
CA PHE A 318 -1.81 1.15 -26.06
C PHE A 318 -1.91 2.28 -27.08
N ALA A 319 -2.24 3.51 -26.65
CA ALA A 319 -2.32 4.67 -27.54
C ALA A 319 -0.94 5.03 -28.13
N VAL A 320 0.09 5.14 -27.28
CA VAL A 320 1.47 5.41 -27.74
C VAL A 320 1.96 4.28 -28.63
N ARG A 321 1.65 3.02 -28.28
CA ARG A 321 2.00 1.86 -29.11
C ARG A 321 1.32 1.91 -30.48
N ALA A 322 0.03 2.23 -30.54
CA ALA A 322 -0.72 2.33 -31.78
C ALA A 322 -0.18 3.47 -32.67
N LEU A 323 0.12 4.62 -32.06
CA LEU A 323 0.70 5.76 -32.77
C LEU A 323 2.08 5.44 -33.35
N LEU A 324 2.96 4.80 -32.56
CA LEU A 324 4.29 4.39 -33.03
C LEU A 324 4.21 3.27 -34.07
N ALA A 325 3.22 2.39 -33.99
CA ALA A 325 2.99 1.33 -34.97
C ALA A 325 2.50 1.85 -36.33
N LEU A 326 1.97 3.07 -36.39
CA LEU A 326 1.54 3.71 -37.64
C LEU A 326 2.73 4.12 -38.53
N PHE A 327 3.95 4.19 -37.98
CA PHE A 327 5.15 4.57 -38.70
C PHE A 327 6.08 3.36 -38.89
N PRO A 328 6.12 2.71 -40.08
CA PRO A 328 6.91 1.51 -40.34
C PRO A 328 8.43 1.68 -40.11
N VAL A 329 8.94 2.91 -40.23
CA VAL A 329 10.36 3.22 -39.98
C VAL A 329 10.71 3.02 -38.49
N LEU A 330 9.78 3.30 -37.58
CA LEU A 330 9.98 3.16 -36.14
C LEU A 330 9.79 1.73 -35.65
N THR A 331 9.01 0.90 -36.37
CA THR A 331 8.76 -0.50 -36.00
C THR A 331 9.95 -1.41 -36.28
N VAL A 332 10.78 -1.08 -37.28
CA VAL A 332 11.94 -1.88 -37.69
C VAL A 332 13.19 -1.55 -36.88
N GLY A 333 13.37 -0.29 -36.45
CA GLY A 333 14.58 0.17 -35.77
C GLY A 333 14.50 0.28 -34.24
N PHE A 334 13.31 0.42 -33.65
CA PHE A 334 13.17 0.71 -32.23
C PHE A 334 12.25 -0.26 -31.49
N PRO A 335 12.55 -0.62 -30.23
CA PRO A 335 11.70 -1.48 -29.43
C PRO A 335 10.45 -0.73 -28.96
N ILE A 336 9.46 -0.53 -29.84
CA ILE A 336 8.23 0.26 -29.59
C ILE A 336 7.59 -0.08 -28.24
N LYS A 337 7.54 -1.37 -27.90
CA LYS A 337 6.97 -1.85 -26.63
C LYS A 337 7.63 -1.21 -25.40
N LYS A 338 8.95 -0.98 -25.41
CA LYS A 338 9.70 -0.37 -24.31
C LYS A 338 9.43 1.12 -24.22
N TRP A 339 9.35 1.82 -25.35
CA TRP A 339 9.01 3.23 -25.43
C TRP A 339 7.58 3.49 -24.95
N SER A 340 6.62 2.66 -25.36
CA SER A 340 5.24 2.72 -24.86
C SER A 340 5.16 2.46 -23.36
N ALA A 341 5.94 1.52 -22.82
CA ALA A 341 6.00 1.25 -21.38
C ALA A 341 6.61 2.42 -20.60
N ALA A 342 7.67 3.04 -21.12
CA ALA A 342 8.28 4.22 -20.53
C ALA A 342 7.30 5.42 -20.54
N ALA A 343 6.61 5.66 -21.64
CA ALA A 343 5.59 6.71 -21.74
C ALA A 343 4.42 6.48 -20.76
N ALA A 344 3.94 5.24 -20.66
CA ALA A 344 2.91 4.87 -19.69
C ALA A 344 3.39 5.05 -18.24
N LEU A 345 4.66 4.76 -17.94
CA LEU A 345 5.24 4.94 -16.61
C LEU A 345 5.33 6.43 -16.25
N VAL A 346 5.73 7.27 -17.21
CA VAL A 346 5.75 8.74 -17.05
C VAL A 346 4.34 9.27 -16.83
N ALA A 347 3.36 8.80 -17.59
CA ALA A 347 1.96 9.21 -17.42
C ALA A 347 1.39 8.76 -16.07
N ALA A 348 1.68 7.54 -15.63
CA ALA A 348 1.29 7.03 -14.32
C ALA A 348 1.94 7.83 -13.18
N ALA A 349 3.22 8.20 -13.32
CA ALA A 349 3.92 9.04 -12.36
C ALA A 349 3.32 10.45 -12.33
N PHE A 350 3.02 11.03 -13.50
CA PHE A 350 2.33 12.30 -13.58
C PHE A 350 0.95 12.25 -12.92
N TYR A 351 0.17 11.19 -13.14
CA TYR A 351 -1.13 11.02 -12.51
C TYR A 351 -1.03 10.84 -10.98
N LEU A 352 -0.02 10.10 -10.47
CA LEU A 352 0.27 10.01 -9.04
C LEU A 352 0.49 11.40 -8.42
N LEU A 353 1.32 12.20 -9.09
CA LEU A 353 1.68 13.55 -8.67
C LEU A 353 0.47 14.49 -8.73
N LEU A 354 -0.31 14.41 -9.81
CA LEU A 354 -1.54 15.19 -9.99
C LEU A 354 -2.61 14.80 -8.97
N SER A 355 -2.71 13.53 -8.56
CA SER A 355 -3.65 13.03 -7.55
C SER A 355 -3.35 13.50 -6.12
N GLY A 356 -2.19 14.12 -5.85
CA GLY A 356 -1.79 14.51 -4.50
C GLY A 356 -0.96 13.47 -3.76
N ALA A 357 -0.52 12.42 -4.46
CA ALA A 357 0.30 11.34 -3.93
C ALA A 357 -0.24 10.75 -2.62
N GLU A 358 -1.56 10.55 -2.53
CA GLU A 358 -2.15 9.79 -1.43
C GLU A 358 -1.52 8.39 -1.35
N VAL A 359 -1.44 7.84 -0.14
CA VAL A 359 -0.84 6.50 0.10
C VAL A 359 -1.49 5.42 -0.78
N ALA A 360 -2.79 5.52 -1.04
CA ALA A 360 -3.50 4.61 -1.93
C ALA A 360 -3.04 4.68 -3.40
N THR A 361 -2.86 5.90 -3.91
CA THR A 361 -2.37 6.14 -5.27
C THR A 361 -0.90 5.73 -5.40
N GLN A 362 -0.07 5.96 -4.37
CA GLN A 362 1.34 5.55 -4.37
C GLN A 362 1.50 4.04 -4.54
N ARG A 363 0.73 3.23 -3.81
CA ARG A 363 0.77 1.77 -3.93
C ARG A 363 0.35 1.30 -5.32
N SER A 364 -0.74 1.88 -5.81
CA SER A 364 -1.26 1.60 -7.15
C SER A 364 -0.23 1.92 -8.23
N PHE A 365 0.44 3.07 -8.10
CA PHE A 365 1.53 3.46 -8.97
C PHE A 365 2.69 2.47 -8.90
N LEU A 366 3.14 2.08 -7.70
CA LEU A 366 4.25 1.13 -7.52
C LEU A 366 3.94 -0.24 -8.15
N MET A 367 2.72 -0.77 -7.96
CA MET A 367 2.28 -2.01 -8.59
C MET A 367 2.25 -1.91 -10.13
N THR A 368 1.72 -0.80 -10.67
CA THR A 368 1.70 -0.56 -12.11
C THR A 368 3.11 -0.36 -12.67
N ALA A 369 3.97 0.38 -11.97
CA ALA A 369 5.34 0.65 -12.36
C ALA A 369 6.15 -0.63 -12.46
N VAL A 370 5.97 -1.55 -11.52
CA VAL A 370 6.55 -2.90 -11.55
C VAL A 370 6.22 -3.63 -12.84
N VAL A 371 4.94 -3.63 -13.24
CA VAL A 371 4.48 -4.31 -14.46
C VAL A 371 5.10 -3.65 -15.70
N LEU A 372 5.10 -2.32 -15.75
CA LEU A 372 5.69 -1.56 -16.85
C LEU A 372 7.21 -1.75 -16.96
N ILE A 373 7.93 -1.77 -15.83
CA ILE A 373 9.37 -2.05 -15.80
C ILE A 373 9.64 -3.49 -16.25
N ALA A 374 8.85 -4.47 -15.82
CA ALA A 374 8.97 -5.86 -16.29
C ALA A 374 8.80 -5.94 -17.82
N VAL A 375 7.86 -5.18 -18.38
CA VAL A 375 7.65 -5.02 -19.83
C VAL A 375 8.88 -4.40 -20.51
N MET A 376 9.54 -3.42 -19.90
CA MET A 376 10.75 -2.78 -20.44
C MET A 376 11.98 -3.71 -20.48
N VAL A 377 12.09 -4.63 -19.52
CA VAL A 377 13.19 -5.61 -19.40
C VAL A 377 12.89 -6.91 -20.18
N ASP A 378 11.85 -6.91 -21.01
CA ASP A 378 11.40 -8.07 -21.81
C ASP A 378 11.08 -9.32 -20.97
N ARG A 379 10.73 -9.13 -19.68
CA ARG A 379 10.29 -10.21 -18.80
C ARG A 379 8.77 -10.36 -18.90
N ARG A 380 8.29 -11.61 -18.83
CA ARG A 380 6.85 -11.86 -18.69
C ARG A 380 6.38 -11.24 -17.38
N ALA A 381 5.50 -10.23 -17.48
CA ALA A 381 4.94 -9.54 -16.32
C ALA A 381 4.22 -10.48 -15.35
N VAL A 382 3.71 -11.61 -15.85
CA VAL A 382 2.91 -12.61 -15.10
C VAL A 382 3.76 -13.81 -14.69
N THR A 383 4.93 -13.59 -14.08
CA THR A 383 5.61 -14.66 -13.34
C THR A 383 5.65 -14.33 -11.86
N PHE A 384 5.39 -15.30 -10.98
CA PHE A 384 5.50 -15.12 -9.53
C PHE A 384 6.88 -14.58 -9.11
N ARG A 385 7.93 -14.87 -9.89
CA ARG A 385 9.28 -14.37 -9.65
C ARG A 385 9.41 -12.85 -9.88
N THR A 386 8.85 -12.32 -10.98
CA THR A 386 8.89 -10.87 -11.24
C THR A 386 8.05 -10.11 -10.21
N LEU A 387 6.91 -10.66 -9.81
CA LEU A 387 6.09 -10.09 -8.73
C LEU A 387 6.81 -10.10 -7.38
N ALA A 388 7.57 -11.16 -7.08
CA ALA A 388 8.34 -11.25 -5.85
C ALA A 388 9.43 -10.17 -5.75
N VAL A 389 10.21 -9.99 -6.82
CA VAL A 389 11.26 -8.95 -6.87
C VAL A 389 10.65 -7.56 -6.72
N ALA A 390 9.52 -7.33 -7.38
CA ALA A 390 8.77 -6.09 -7.25
C ALA A 390 8.27 -5.81 -5.85
N ALA A 391 7.63 -6.79 -5.20
CA ALA A 391 7.19 -6.67 -3.82
C ALA A 391 8.37 -6.38 -2.89
N MET A 392 9.53 -7.00 -3.12
CA MET A 392 10.76 -6.73 -2.37
C MET A 392 11.20 -5.27 -2.51
N ILE A 393 11.25 -4.73 -3.73
CA ILE A 393 11.65 -3.34 -3.98
C ILE A 393 10.70 -2.37 -3.28
N VAL A 394 9.39 -2.62 -3.37
CA VAL A 394 8.37 -1.77 -2.72
C VAL A 394 8.52 -1.79 -1.20
N LEU A 395 8.61 -2.98 -0.59
CA LEU A 395 8.77 -3.13 0.85
C LEU A 395 10.11 -2.56 1.35
N ALA A 396 11.15 -2.58 0.51
CA ALA A 396 12.43 -1.98 0.85
C ALA A 396 12.39 -0.44 0.85
N ILE A 397 11.59 0.18 -0.03
CA ILE A 397 11.47 1.64 -0.14
C ILE A 397 10.49 2.19 0.91
N ALA A 398 9.36 1.51 1.10
CA ALA A 398 8.26 1.95 1.97
C ALA A 398 7.74 0.77 2.82
N PRO A 399 8.49 0.35 3.86
CA PRO A 399 8.06 -0.74 4.74
C PRO A 399 6.74 -0.45 5.46
N GLU A 400 6.44 0.82 5.74
CA GLU A 400 5.18 1.28 6.33
C GLU A 400 3.93 0.89 5.50
N ALA A 401 4.10 0.62 4.21
CA ALA A 401 3.00 0.20 3.35
C ALA A 401 2.35 -1.13 3.80
N LEU A 402 3.09 -2.01 4.48
CA LEU A 402 2.62 -3.32 4.92
C LEU A 402 1.46 -3.23 5.95
N VAL A 403 1.52 -2.24 6.84
CA VAL A 403 0.58 -2.10 7.96
C VAL A 403 -0.71 -1.36 7.55
N HIS A 404 -0.73 -0.76 6.36
CA HIS A 404 -1.93 -0.09 5.87
C HIS A 404 -3.07 -1.09 5.63
N PRO A 405 -4.32 -0.76 5.99
CA PRO A 405 -5.49 -1.62 5.79
C PRO A 405 -5.65 -2.14 4.34
N SER A 406 -5.21 -1.35 3.37
CA SER A 406 -5.31 -1.71 1.95
C SER A 406 -4.32 -2.80 1.52
N PHE A 407 -3.17 -2.96 2.20
CA PHE A 407 -2.24 -4.08 1.94
C PHE A 407 -2.74 -5.38 2.57
N GLN A 408 -3.36 -5.29 3.74
CA GLN A 408 -4.01 -6.42 4.41
C GLN A 408 -5.15 -7.00 3.55
N ASN A 409 -5.95 -6.13 2.92
CA ASN A 409 -7.02 -6.55 2.01
C ASN A 409 -6.51 -7.13 0.69
N TRP A 410 -5.37 -6.66 0.16
CA TRP A 410 -4.78 -7.18 -1.10
C TRP A 410 -4.06 -8.51 -0.93
N ASN A 411 -3.51 -8.82 0.26
CA ASN A 411 -2.80 -10.08 0.51
C ASN A 411 -3.73 -11.27 0.78
N ALA A 412 -5.01 -11.03 1.11
CA ALA A 412 -5.95 -12.12 1.38
C ALA A 412 -6.10 -13.07 0.17
N PRO A 413 -6.26 -12.63 -1.09
CA PRO A 413 -6.36 -13.53 -2.24
C PRO A 413 -5.02 -14.20 -2.63
N VAL A 414 -3.88 -13.53 -2.43
CA VAL A 414 -2.55 -14.08 -2.81
C VAL A 414 -2.11 -15.17 -1.84
N ALA A 415 -2.40 -15.01 -0.55
CA ALA A 415 -2.23 -16.07 0.43
C ALA A 415 -3.21 -17.23 0.17
N TRP A 416 -4.48 -16.95 -0.14
CA TRP A 416 -5.48 -17.99 -0.43
C TRP A 416 -5.18 -18.82 -1.68
N THR A 417 -4.61 -18.19 -2.72
CA THR A 417 -4.22 -18.90 -3.95
C THR A 417 -2.94 -19.70 -3.80
N ALA A 418 -2.03 -19.30 -2.89
CA ALA A 418 -0.85 -20.09 -2.53
C ALA A 418 -1.18 -21.37 -1.73
N PHE A 419 -2.36 -21.42 -1.08
CA PHE A 419 -2.84 -22.58 -0.31
C PHE A 419 -3.73 -23.56 -1.11
N ARG A 420 -3.97 -23.35 -2.40
CA ARG A 420 -4.65 -24.38 -3.22
C ARG A 420 -3.65 -25.48 -3.61
N PRO A 421 -3.84 -26.73 -3.14
CA PRO A 421 -3.13 -27.86 -3.74
C PRO A 421 -3.56 -27.94 -5.22
N ILE A 422 -2.57 -27.90 -6.12
CA ILE A 422 -2.78 -28.18 -7.54
C ILE A 422 -3.15 -29.66 -7.61
N ASN A 423 -4.43 -29.95 -7.83
CA ASN A 423 -4.91 -31.30 -8.08
C ASN A 423 -4.44 -31.73 -9.49
N PRO A 424 -3.57 -32.74 -9.65
CA PRO A 424 -3.06 -33.16 -10.95
C PRO A 424 -4.03 -34.18 -11.57
N LEU A 425 -5.29 -33.79 -11.77
CA LEU A 425 -6.27 -34.58 -12.52
C LEU A 425 -7.20 -33.62 -13.25
N ASN A 426 -6.79 -33.23 -14.46
CA ASN A 426 -7.64 -32.83 -15.59
C ASN A 426 -6.72 -32.64 -16.82
N CYS A 427 -6.35 -33.79 -17.41
CA CYS A 427 -6.27 -33.95 -18.86
C CYS A 427 -7.46 -34.79 -19.27
#